data_AF-A0AAV6AD71-F1
#
_entry.id   AF-A0AAV6AD71-F1
#
_cell.length_a   1.000
_cell.length_b   1.000
_cell.length_c   1.000
_cell.angle_alpha   90.00
_cell.angle_beta   90.00
_cell.angle_gamma   90.00
#
_symmetry.space_group_name_H-M   'P 1'
#
loop_
_entity.id
_entity.type
_entity.pdbx_description
1 polymer ?
#
loop_
_entity_poly.entity_id
_entity_poly.type
_entity_poly.pdbx_seq_one_letter_code
_entity_poly.pdbx_strand_id
1 'polypeptide(L)' 'MVDRIMTYVAFAVFCGFLGILVWNVPLLDLGVVVLLTILLAAYDLFVHRSKPGAPSPSD' A
#
# COMPACT_ATOMS: atom_id res chain seq x y z
N MET A 1 3.51 -17.97 3.18
CA MET A 1 4.32 -17.36 2.10
C MET A 1 3.46 -16.57 1.12
N VAL A 2 2.34 -17.15 0.66
CA VAL A 2 1.42 -16.52 -0.32
C VAL A 2 0.93 -15.15 0.15
N ASP A 3 0.59 -14.97 1.43
CA ASP A 3 0.13 -13.68 1.96
C ASP A 3 1.15 -12.55 1.72
N ARG A 4 2.44 -12.82 1.97
CA ARG A 4 3.50 -11.82 1.77
C ARG A 4 3.70 -11.50 0.29
N ILE A 5 3.63 -12.51 -0.57
CA ILE A 5 3.73 -12.32 -2.02
C ILE A 5 2.55 -11.47 -2.52
N MET A 6 1.33 -11.75 -2.06
CA MET A 6 0.15 -10.97 -2.41
C MET A 6 0.25 -9.52 -1.92
N THR A 7 0.80 -9.29 -0.72
CA THR A 7 1.07 -7.94 -0.21
C THR A 7 2.01 -7.16 -1.14
N TYR A 8 3.14 -7.75 -1.56
CA TYR A 8 4.07 -7.08 -2.47
C TYR A 8 3.45 -6.83 -3.85
N VAL A 9 2.69 -7.78 -4.39
CA VAL A 9 2.00 -7.63 -5.67
C VAL A 9 0.95 -6.53 -5.60
N ALA A 10 0.12 -6.50 -4.56
CA ALA A 10 -0.89 -5.46 -4.38
C ALA A 10 -0.25 -4.07 -4.28
N PHE A 11 0.85 -3.94 -3.54
CA PHE A 11 1.59 -2.68 -3.45
C PHE A 11 2.20 -2.25 -4.79
N ALA A 12 2.76 -3.19 -5.55
CA ALA A 12 3.30 -2.91 -6.88
C ALA A 12 2.21 -2.43 -7.86
N VAL A 13 1.05 -3.09 -7.87
CA VAL A 13 -0.10 -2.69 -8.69
C VAL A 13 -0.62 -1.32 -8.27
N PHE A 14 -0.70 -1.05 -6.97
CA PHE A 14 -1.09 0.25 -6.43
C PHE A 14 -0.15 1.37 -6.89
N CYS A 15 1.18 1.17 -6.74
CA CYS A 15 2.17 2.13 -7.21
C CYS A 15 2.11 2.34 -8.73
N GLY A 16 1.93 1.26 -9.49
CA GLY A 16 1.78 1.33 -10.95
C GLY A 16 0.56 2.14 -11.37
N PHE A 17 -0.59 1.90 -10.75
CA PHE A 17 -1.81 2.66 -11.02
C PHE A 17 -1.63 4.16 -10.69
N LEU A 18 -1.07 4.49 -9.53
CA LEU A 18 -0.82 5.88 -9.16
C LEU A 18 0.20 6.56 -10.09
N GLY A 19 1.24 5.85 -10.53
CA GLY A 19 2.19 6.36 -11.51
C GLY A 19 1.52 6.70 -12.85
N ILE A 20 0.62 5.84 -13.33
CA ILE A 20 -0.18 6.11 -14.54
C ILE A 20 -1.08 7.33 -14.32
N LEU A 21 -1.71 7.45 -13.15
CA LEU A 21 -2.59 8.56 -12.81
C LEU A 21 -1.85 9.90 -12.87
N VAL A 22 -0.66 9.99 -12.25
CA VAL A 22 0.19 11.19 -12.27
C VAL A 22 0.67 11.51 -13.69
N TRP A 23 0.98 10.49 -14.49
CA TRP A 23 1.41 10.70 -15.87
C TRP A 23 0.29 11.25 -16.77
N ASN A 24 -0.93 10.73 -16.61
CA ASN A 24 -2.07 11.16 -17.43
C ASN A 24 -2.63 12.51 -16.95
N VAL A 25 -2.52 12.80 -15.65
CA VAL A 25 -3.07 14.00 -15.02
C VAL A 25 -1.94 14.72 -14.25
N PRO A 26 -1.03 15.42 -14.96
CA PRO A 26 0.17 16.00 -14.36
C PRO A 26 -0.11 17.32 -13.62
N LEU A 27 -0.93 17.26 -12.57
CA LEU A 27 -1.10 18.36 -11.62
C LEU A 27 -0.09 18.22 -10.47
N LEU A 28 0.58 19.31 -10.11
CA LEU A 28 1.54 19.31 -9.00
C LEU A 28 0.91 18.86 -7.68
N ASP A 29 -0.31 19.28 -7.40
CA ASP A 29 -1.06 18.91 -6.21
C ASP A 29 -1.31 17.38 -6.15
N LEU A 30 -1.71 16.80 -7.29
CA LEU A 30 -1.88 15.36 -7.42
C LEU A 30 -0.57 14.61 -7.18
N GLY A 31 0.54 15.11 -7.73
CA GLY A 31 1.86 14.51 -7.54
C GLY A 31 2.28 14.47 -6.06
N VAL A 32 2.05 15.54 -5.31
CA VAL A 32 2.37 15.61 -3.88
C VAL A 32 1.50 14.66 -3.07
N VAL A 33 0.19 14.63 -3.32
CA VAL A 33 -0.74 13.72 -2.62
C VAL A 33 -0.40 12.27 -2.93
N VAL A 34 -0.09 11.94 -4.18
CA VAL A 34 0.33 10.60 -4.59
C VAL A 34 1.62 10.18 -3.91
N LEU A 35 2.63 11.07 -3.86
CA LEU A 35 3.89 10.82 -3.17
C LEU A 35 3.66 10.49 -1.69
N LEU A 36 2.87 11.32 -0.99
CA LEU A 36 2.54 11.10 0.42
C LEU A 36 1.78 9.78 0.62
N THR A 37 0.88 9.45 -0.30
CA THR A 37 0.10 8.20 -0.25
C THR A 37 1.02 6.98 -0.39
N ILE A 38 1.96 7.00 -1.34
CA ILE A 38 2.92 5.91 -1.53
C ILE A 38 3.82 5.77 -0.29
N LEU A 39 4.30 6.89 0.28
CA LEU A 39 5.12 6.88 1.49
C LEU A 39 4.37 6.29 2.69
N LEU A 40 3.10 6.67 2.88
CA LEU A 40 2.27 6.16 3.97
C LEU A 40 1.95 4.68 3.78
N ALA A 41 1.60 4.26 2.57
CA ALA A 41 1.33 2.86 2.26
C ALA A 41 2.60 1.99 2.43
N ALA A 42 3.77 2.50 2.03
CA ALA A 42 5.04 1.85 2.31
C ALA A 42 5.30 1.75 3.82
N TYR A 43 5.08 2.84 4.56
CA TYR A 43 5.21 2.84 6.02
C TYR A 43 4.30 1.80 6.67
N ASP A 44 3.05 1.70 6.25
CA ASP A 44 2.12 0.67 6.72
C ASP A 44 2.67 -0.75 6.46
N LEU A 45 3.17 -0.99 5.25
CA LEU A 45 3.74 -2.29 4.85
C LEU A 45 4.97 -2.69 5.68
N PHE A 46 5.83 -1.74 6.01
CA PHE A 46 7.09 -1.98 6.72
C PHE A 46 6.96 -1.93 8.24
N VAL A 47 6.02 -1.15 8.78
CA VAL A 47 5.89 -0.88 10.22
C VAL A 47 4.70 -1.60 10.85
N HIS A 48 3.54 -1.69 10.17
CA HIS A 48 2.43 -2.50 10.67
C HIS A 48 2.65 -3.98 10.32
N ARG A 49 3.32 -4.71 11.23
CA ARG A 49 3.13 -6.17 11.30
C ARG A 49 1.69 -6.44 11.73
N SER A 50 0.84 -6.88 10.81
CA SER A 50 -0.45 -7.49 11.13
C SER A 50 -0.24 -8.53 12.22
N LYS A 51 -0.81 -8.28 13.40
CA LYS A 51 -0.76 -9.15 14.57
C LYS A 51 -1.28 -10.54 14.16
N PRO A 52 -0.43 -11.59 14.17
CA PRO A 52 -0.92 -12.95 13.98
C PRO A 52 -1.67 -13.36 15.25
N GLY A 53 -2.94 -13.76 15.10
CA GLY A 53 -3.73 -14.35 16.18
C GLY A 53 -4.52 -13.34 16.99
N ALA A 54 -5.76 -13.11 16.57
CA ALA A 54 -6.84 -12.82 17.51
C ALA A 54 -7.45 -14.18 17.89
N PRO A 55 -7.46 -14.57 19.18
CA PRO A 55 -8.15 -15.80 19.62
C PRO A 55 -9.65 -15.65 19.40
N SER A 56 -10.29 -16.70 18.87
CA SER A 56 -11.75 -16.78 18.82
C SER A 56 -12.30 -16.92 20.24
N PRO A 57 -13.29 -16.10 20.67
CA PRO A 57 -13.85 -16.14 22.02
C PRO A 57 -14.72 -17.37 22.36
N SER A 58 -14.42 -18.57 21.87
CA SER A 58 -15.29 -19.74 22.02
C SER A 58 -14.62 -21.00 22.58
N ASP A 59 -13.53 -20.85 23.35
CA ASP A 59 -13.01 -21.90 24.25
C ASP A 59 -13.43 -21.63 25.70
#